data_AF-A0A6A6TAG1-F1
#
_entry.id   AF-A0A6A6TAG1-F1
#
_cell.length_a   1.000
_cell.length_b   1.000
_cell.length_c   1.000
_cell.angle_alpha   90.00
_cell.angle_beta   90.00
_cell.angle_gamma   90.00
#
_symmetry.space_group_name_H-M   'P 1'
#
loop_
_entity.id
_entity.type
_entity.pdbx_description
1 polymer ?
#
loop_
_entity_poly.entity_id
_entity_poly.type
_entity_poly.pdbx_seq_one_letter_code
_entity_poly.pdbx_strand_id
1 'polypeptide(L)'
;TMTFTDEYEPLPSTGPPDRPHIIEIAGLKGYDYEDDDGLWRVNHPRQVMIWDVIATVLFKISPGTLEQFLNPEVEYFKLMCGPFDKGGCDFIIWRKNQEVLVGHYVDLVFHKNPARRYDCLEWDYLVRCDVGDDGAWKLKRAAFCHYTPRNMESVW
;
A
#
# COMPACT_ATOMS: atom_id res chain seq x y z
N THR A 1 3.00 13.44 16.57
CA THR A 1 2.11 14.09 15.60
C THR A 1 2.54 13.72 14.21
N MET A 2 1.60 13.25 13.40
CA MET A 2 1.88 12.87 12.03
C MET A 2 1.82 14.10 11.12
N THR A 3 2.78 14.22 10.19
CA THR A 3 2.95 15.36 9.29
C THR A 3 2.95 14.91 7.83
N PHE A 4 2.38 15.74 6.97
CA PHE A 4 2.35 15.60 5.52
C PHE A 4 3.23 16.68 4.91
N THR A 5 3.77 16.44 3.72
CA THR A 5 4.71 17.35 3.05
C THR A 5 4.22 17.78 1.67
N ASP A 6 4.67 18.96 1.23
CA ASP A 6 4.44 19.53 -0.10
C ASP A 6 5.66 19.31 -1.04
N GLU A 7 6.57 18.41 -0.69
CA GLU A 7 7.79 18.09 -1.50
C GLU A 7 7.50 17.58 -2.92
N TYR A 8 6.26 17.20 -3.21
CA TYR A 8 5.82 16.77 -4.53
C TYR A 8 4.62 17.62 -4.97
N GLU A 9 4.87 18.59 -5.86
CA GLU A 9 3.90 19.61 -6.28
C GLU A 9 2.51 19.08 -6.67
N PRO A 10 2.37 17.95 -7.40
CA PRO A 10 1.06 17.40 -7.73
C PRO A 10 0.24 16.88 -6.52
N LEU A 11 0.86 16.65 -5.37
CA LEU A 11 0.21 16.10 -4.16
C LEU A 11 0.41 17.02 -2.94
N PRO A 12 -0.24 18.20 -2.89
CA PRO A 12 -0.14 19.10 -1.76
C PRO A 12 -0.75 18.49 -0.50
N SER A 13 -0.10 18.68 0.65
CA SER A 13 -0.50 18.24 1.99
C SER A 13 -1.91 18.72 2.40
N THR A 14 -2.38 19.82 1.81
CA THR A 14 -3.70 20.41 2.04
C THR A 14 -4.81 19.82 1.17
N GLY A 15 -4.49 18.83 0.33
CA GLY A 15 -5.45 18.13 -0.52
C GLY A 15 -6.58 17.42 0.24
N PRO A 16 -7.69 17.05 -0.42
CA PRO A 16 -8.77 16.24 0.15
C PRO A 16 -8.29 14.86 0.63
N PRO A 17 -8.87 14.27 1.71
CA PRO A 17 -8.39 13.01 2.31
C PRO A 17 -8.56 11.76 1.44
N ASP A 18 -9.40 11.81 0.42
CA ASP A 18 -9.57 10.77 -0.59
C ASP A 18 -8.52 10.85 -1.70
N ARG A 19 -7.55 11.76 -1.63
CA ARG A 19 -6.44 11.85 -2.58
C ARG A 19 -5.13 11.44 -1.91
N PRO A 20 -4.16 10.91 -2.66
CA PRO A 20 -2.84 10.59 -2.13
C PRO A 20 -2.11 11.84 -1.63
N HIS A 21 -1.42 11.69 -0.49
CA HIS A 21 -0.48 12.66 0.03
C HIS A 21 0.86 11.99 0.35
N ILE A 22 1.92 12.80 0.43
CA ILE A 22 3.22 12.32 0.92
C ILE A 22 3.30 12.54 2.43
N ILE A 23 3.66 11.47 3.13
CA ILE A 23 3.77 11.41 4.58
C ILE A 23 5.24 11.49 5.02
N GLU A 24 5.49 12.23 6.09
CA GLU A 24 6.78 12.17 6.78
C GLU A 24 6.86 10.94 7.70
N ILE A 25 7.54 9.88 7.23
CA ILE A 25 7.69 8.60 7.93
C ILE A 25 8.37 8.76 9.32
N ALA A 26 9.29 9.72 9.47
CA ALA A 26 9.98 9.96 10.74
C ALA A 26 9.02 10.35 11.89
N GLY A 27 7.84 10.88 11.56
CA GLY A 27 6.78 11.24 12.51
C GLY A 27 5.81 10.10 12.89
N LEU A 28 5.94 8.92 12.28
CA LEU A 28 5.07 7.74 12.52
C LEU A 28 5.38 7.02 13.84
N LYS A 29 6.16 7.61 14.76
CA LYS A 29 6.19 7.18 16.15
C LYS A 29 4.83 7.49 16.78
N GLY A 30 3.87 6.59 16.56
CA GLY A 30 2.67 6.50 17.38
C GLY A 30 3.13 6.31 18.81
N TYR A 31 2.78 7.25 19.67
CA TYR A 31 2.74 6.95 21.09
C TYR A 31 1.43 6.23 21.28
N ASP A 32 1.51 4.92 21.49
CA ASP A 32 0.44 4.17 22.12
C ASP A 32 0.15 4.89 23.44
N TYR A 33 -1.05 5.43 23.60
CA TYR A 33 -1.52 5.87 24.90
C TYR A 33 -2.76 5.06 25.23
N GLU A 34 -2.76 4.56 26.45
CA GLU A 34 -3.90 3.92 27.07
C GLU A 34 -4.86 5.05 27.46
N ASP A 35 -6.08 5.04 26.91
CA ASP A 35 -7.12 5.95 27.37
C ASP A 35 -7.64 5.52 28.76
N ASP A 36 -8.49 6.36 29.37
CA ASP A 36 -9.05 6.09 30.70
C ASP A 36 -9.89 4.79 30.77
N ASP A 37 -10.23 4.21 29.61
CA ASP A 37 -10.98 2.95 29.47
C ASP A 37 -10.06 1.73 29.26
N GLY A 38 -8.74 1.89 29.28
CA GLY A 38 -7.77 0.81 29.04
C GLY A 38 -7.63 0.41 27.56
N LEU A 39 -8.14 1.24 26.63
CA LEU A 39 -8.05 1.02 25.19
C LEU A 39 -6.87 1.79 24.61
N TRP A 40 -6.01 1.08 23.87
CA TRP A 40 -4.96 1.69 23.07
C TRP A 40 -5.58 2.47 21.91
N ARG A 41 -5.53 3.79 21.98
CA ARG A 41 -5.96 4.66 20.87
C ARG A 41 -4.76 5.34 20.23
N VAL A 42 -4.83 5.48 18.92
CA VAL A 42 -3.83 6.21 18.15
C VAL A 42 -4.36 7.61 17.88
N ASN A 43 -3.73 8.63 18.46
CA ASN A 43 -4.10 10.03 18.22
C ASN A 43 -3.49 10.48 16.88
N HIS A 44 -4.18 10.18 15.78
CA HIS A 44 -3.81 10.70 14.47
C HIS A 44 -4.73 11.87 14.09
N PRO A 45 -4.20 13.11 13.94
CA PRO A 45 -5.01 14.28 13.60
C PRO A 45 -5.61 14.22 12.18
N ARG A 46 -5.16 13.25 11.36
CA ARG A 46 -5.72 12.89 10.07
C ARG A 46 -5.53 11.38 9.87
N GLN A 47 -6.59 10.68 9.47
CA GLN A 47 -6.51 9.24 9.23
C GLN A 47 -5.62 8.97 8.02
N VAL A 48 -4.57 8.17 8.22
CA VAL A 48 -3.68 7.70 7.16
C VAL A 48 -4.44 6.74 6.29
N MET A 49 -4.43 6.97 5.00
CA MET A 49 -5.09 6.09 4.05
C MET A 49 -4.07 5.31 3.25
N ILE A 50 -4.50 4.19 2.67
CA ILE A 50 -3.62 3.30 1.90
C ILE A 50 -2.99 4.02 0.70
N TRP A 51 -3.70 4.98 0.09
CA TRP A 51 -3.17 5.78 -1.01
C TRP A 51 -2.05 6.73 -0.58
N ASP A 52 -2.08 7.24 0.65
CA ASP A 52 -0.96 8.04 1.18
C ASP A 52 0.28 7.17 1.37
N VAL A 53 0.10 5.93 1.85
CA VAL A 53 1.20 4.96 1.99
C VAL A 53 1.79 4.62 0.62
N ILE A 54 0.94 4.33 -0.38
CA ILE A 54 1.36 4.06 -1.76
C ILE A 54 2.17 5.23 -2.31
N ALA A 55 1.63 6.45 -2.25
CA ALA A 55 2.28 7.63 -2.80
C ALA A 55 3.63 7.90 -2.10
N THR A 56 3.67 7.78 -0.78
CA THR A 56 4.89 7.95 0.01
C THR A 56 5.96 6.92 -0.35
N VAL A 57 5.60 5.63 -0.47
CA VAL A 57 6.53 4.57 -0.87
C VAL A 57 7.10 4.83 -2.26
N LEU A 58 6.23 5.15 -3.23
CA LEU A 58 6.65 5.44 -4.60
C LEU A 58 7.57 6.66 -4.67
N PHE A 59 7.24 7.74 -3.95
CA PHE A 59 8.08 8.93 -3.85
C PHE A 59 9.45 8.64 -3.24
N LYS A 60 9.50 7.82 -2.18
CA LYS A 60 10.76 7.42 -1.54
C LYS A 60 11.63 6.52 -2.42
N ILE A 61 11.04 5.76 -3.36
CA ILE A 61 11.80 5.07 -4.41
C ILE A 61 12.39 6.10 -5.37
N SER A 62 11.53 6.90 -5.99
CA SER A 62 11.93 8.14 -6.68
C SER A 62 10.69 8.99 -7.02
N PRO A 63 10.80 10.33 -7.10
CA PRO A 63 9.71 11.17 -7.59
C PRO A 63 9.19 10.76 -8.98
N GLY A 64 10.09 10.31 -9.87
CA GLY A 64 9.71 9.83 -11.21
C GLY A 64 8.90 8.53 -11.20
N THR A 65 9.11 7.67 -10.20
CA THR A 65 8.30 6.44 -10.03
C THR A 65 6.87 6.81 -9.65
N LEU A 66 6.69 7.77 -8.75
CA LEU A 66 5.37 8.29 -8.39
C LEU A 66 4.70 8.99 -9.58
N GLU A 67 5.46 9.79 -10.32
CA GLU A 67 4.97 10.47 -11.52
C GLU A 67 4.43 9.49 -12.56
N GLN A 68 5.19 8.43 -12.89
CA GLN A 68 4.72 7.38 -13.79
C GLN A 68 3.46 6.68 -13.26
N PHE A 69 3.39 6.45 -11.95
CA PHE A 69 2.24 5.81 -11.33
C PHE A 69 0.98 6.68 -11.39
N LEU A 70 1.10 8.00 -11.24
CA LEU A 70 -0.02 8.94 -11.26
C LEU A 70 -0.41 9.38 -12.67
N ASN A 71 0.44 9.16 -13.67
CA ASN A 71 0.16 9.56 -15.05
C ASN A 71 -1.10 8.85 -15.57
N PRO A 72 -2.16 9.57 -15.98
CA PRO A 72 -3.38 8.98 -16.50
C PRO A 72 -3.19 8.21 -17.82
N GLU A 73 -2.14 8.54 -18.59
CA GLU A 73 -1.80 7.85 -19.85
C GLU A 73 -1.14 6.48 -19.62
N VAL A 74 -0.68 6.20 -18.40
CA VAL A 74 -0.11 4.90 -18.04
C VAL A 74 -1.23 3.94 -17.67
N GLU A 75 -1.59 3.06 -18.61
CA GLU A 75 -2.63 2.04 -18.43
C GLU A 75 -2.20 0.91 -17.48
N TYR A 76 -0.90 0.69 -17.32
CA TYR A 76 -0.37 -0.40 -16.53
C TYR A 76 0.90 0.02 -15.78
N PHE A 77 0.89 -0.18 -14.47
CA PHE A 77 2.07 -0.01 -13.62
C PHE A 77 2.16 -1.18 -12.65
N LYS A 78 3.32 -1.82 -12.51
CA LYS A 78 3.54 -2.89 -11.53
C LYS A 78 4.90 -2.73 -10.89
N LEU A 79 4.89 -2.51 -9.59
CA LEU A 79 6.06 -2.50 -8.74
C LEU A 79 6.00 -3.69 -7.80
N MET A 80 7.10 -4.45 -7.74
CA MET A 80 7.28 -5.54 -6.79
C MET A 80 8.52 -5.24 -5.94
N CYS A 81 8.36 -5.27 -4.63
CA CYS A 81 9.41 -4.97 -3.66
C CYS A 81 9.61 -6.18 -2.73
N GLY A 82 10.86 -6.56 -2.47
CA GLY A 82 11.20 -7.64 -1.53
C GLY A 82 12.65 -8.08 -1.65
N PRO A 83 13.17 -8.85 -0.66
CA PRO A 83 14.51 -9.42 -0.72
C PRO A 83 14.56 -10.49 -1.81
N PHE A 84 15.26 -10.18 -2.90
CA PHE A 84 15.49 -11.08 -4.04
C PHE A 84 16.11 -12.43 -3.65
N ASP A 85 16.75 -12.52 -2.48
CA ASP A 85 17.59 -13.63 -2.03
C ASP A 85 16.90 -14.63 -1.08
N LYS A 86 15.65 -14.40 -0.64
CA LYS A 86 14.94 -15.29 0.33
C LYS A 86 13.54 -15.75 -0.09
N GLY A 87 13.23 -15.73 -1.39
CA GLY A 87 12.10 -16.47 -1.94
C GLY A 87 10.71 -15.84 -1.73
N GLY A 88 10.61 -14.51 -1.71
CA GLY A 88 9.31 -13.83 -1.76
C GLY A 88 9.50 -12.37 -2.13
N CYS A 89 8.74 -11.88 -3.12
CA CYS A 89 8.48 -10.45 -3.13
C CYS A 89 7.53 -10.19 -1.98
N ASP A 90 7.95 -9.38 -1.02
CA ASP A 90 7.18 -9.12 0.18
C ASP A 90 5.97 -8.23 -0.14
N PHE A 91 6.04 -7.40 -1.18
CA PHE A 91 5.00 -6.40 -1.45
C PHE A 91 4.82 -6.09 -2.94
N ILE A 92 3.59 -5.82 -3.33
CA ILE A 92 3.21 -5.40 -4.69
C ILE A 92 2.37 -4.12 -4.64
N ILE A 93 2.68 -3.18 -5.54
CA ILE A 93 1.78 -2.10 -5.96
C ILE A 93 1.50 -2.32 -7.44
N TRP A 94 0.25 -2.54 -7.79
CA TRP A 94 -0.16 -2.85 -9.15
C TRP A 94 -1.34 -1.98 -9.53
N ARG A 95 -1.20 -1.21 -10.60
CA ARG A 95 -2.28 -0.43 -11.21
C ARG A 95 -2.57 -0.98 -12.60
N LYS A 96 -3.85 -1.18 -12.92
CA LYS A 96 -4.34 -1.32 -14.30
C LYS A 96 -5.49 -0.32 -14.46
N ASN A 97 -5.35 0.61 -15.40
CA ASN A 97 -6.28 1.71 -15.63
C ASN A 97 -6.55 2.52 -14.35
N GLN A 98 -7.80 2.54 -13.92
CA GLN A 98 -8.31 3.23 -12.73
C GLN A 98 -8.45 2.32 -11.51
N GLU A 99 -7.86 1.13 -11.55
CA GLU A 99 -7.85 0.22 -10.39
C GLU A 99 -6.43 0.04 -9.88
N VAL A 100 -6.29 0.02 -8.56
CA VAL A 100 -5.02 -0.21 -7.86
C VAL A 100 -5.21 -1.38 -6.89
N LEU A 101 -4.32 -2.34 -6.99
CA LEU A 101 -4.14 -3.45 -6.08
C LEU A 101 -2.83 -3.28 -5.33
N VAL A 102 -2.88 -3.40 -4.02
CA VAL A 102 -1.69 -3.37 -3.16
C VAL A 102 -1.77 -4.52 -2.18
N GLY A 103 -0.65 -5.18 -1.93
CA GLY A 103 -0.65 -6.25 -0.96
C GLY A 103 0.73 -6.70 -0.54
N HIS A 104 0.79 -7.30 0.64
CA HIS A 104 1.93 -8.06 1.11
C HIS A 104 1.61 -9.53 1.05
N TYR A 105 2.53 -10.32 0.52
CA TYR A 105 2.30 -11.74 0.33
C TYR A 105 3.54 -12.58 0.57
N VAL A 106 3.29 -13.85 0.88
CA VAL A 106 4.29 -14.90 0.99
C VAL A 106 3.96 -15.98 -0.05
N ASP A 107 4.95 -16.36 -0.85
CA ASP A 107 4.85 -17.56 -1.68
C ASP A 107 5.08 -18.79 -0.79
N LEU A 108 3.98 -19.50 -0.50
CA LEU A 108 4.00 -20.58 0.49
C LEU A 108 4.81 -21.80 0.03
N VAL A 109 5.18 -21.91 -1.25
CA VAL A 109 6.10 -22.98 -1.66
C VAL A 109 7.46 -22.84 -1.00
N PHE A 110 7.88 -21.60 -0.70
CA PHE A 110 9.14 -21.28 -0.05
C PHE A 110 9.01 -21.18 1.47
N HIS A 111 7.85 -21.56 2.04
CA HIS A 111 7.64 -21.50 3.47
C HIS A 111 8.71 -22.31 4.23
N LYS A 112 9.24 -21.70 5.31
CA LYS A 112 10.35 -22.25 6.10
C LYS A 112 10.00 -23.59 6.76
N ASN A 113 8.77 -23.73 7.24
CA ASN A 113 8.23 -25.01 7.70
C ASN A 113 7.71 -25.83 6.50
N PRO A 114 8.31 -26.99 6.17
CA PRO A 114 7.88 -27.83 5.06
C PRO A 114 6.43 -28.32 5.15
N ALA A 115 5.89 -28.51 6.36
CA ALA A 115 4.51 -28.93 6.57
C ALA A 115 3.47 -27.83 6.25
N ARG A 116 3.94 -26.61 5.97
CA ARG A 116 3.13 -25.46 5.57
C ARG A 116 3.42 -25.00 4.14
N ARG A 117 4.05 -25.86 3.33
CA ARG A 117 4.27 -25.57 1.92
C ARG A 117 3.03 -25.94 1.13
N TYR A 118 2.47 -24.94 0.48
CA TYR A 118 1.28 -25.07 -0.36
C TYR A 118 1.54 -24.36 -1.69
N ASP A 119 0.88 -24.81 -2.76
CA ASP A 119 0.96 -24.17 -4.08
C ASP A 119 0.01 -22.97 -4.17
N CYS A 120 0.22 -21.99 -3.29
CA CYS A 120 -0.59 -20.78 -3.21
C CYS A 120 0.22 -19.58 -2.71
N LEU A 121 -0.35 -18.39 -2.90
CA LEU A 121 0.11 -17.16 -2.27
C LEU A 121 -0.78 -16.89 -1.06
N GLU A 122 -0.16 -16.61 0.08
CA GLU A 122 -0.84 -16.10 1.27
C GLU A 122 -0.61 -14.60 1.36
N TRP A 123 -1.69 -13.85 1.53
CA TRP A 123 -1.70 -12.39 1.57
C TRP A 123 -1.99 -11.94 2.99
N ASP A 124 -1.01 -11.34 3.66
CA ASP A 124 -1.23 -10.72 4.97
C ASP A 124 -2.24 -9.59 4.85
N TYR A 125 -2.07 -8.73 3.84
CA TYR A 125 -3.07 -7.76 3.44
C TYR A 125 -3.17 -7.69 1.93
N LEU A 126 -4.39 -7.60 1.44
CA LEU A 126 -4.70 -7.38 0.04
C LEU A 126 -5.79 -6.31 -0.06
N VAL A 127 -5.45 -5.19 -0.67
CA VAL A 127 -6.32 -4.03 -0.79
C VAL A 127 -6.50 -3.68 -2.26
N ARG A 128 -7.74 -3.36 -2.63
CA ARG A 128 -8.12 -2.86 -3.94
C ARG A 128 -8.81 -1.52 -3.81
N CYS A 129 -8.41 -0.58 -4.65
CA CYS A 129 -8.96 0.75 -4.74
C CYS A 129 -9.36 1.07 -6.18
N ASP A 130 -10.43 1.84 -6.35
CA ASP A 130 -10.74 2.53 -7.60
C ASP A 130 -10.18 3.96 -7.51
N VAL A 131 -9.75 4.51 -8.66
CA VAL A 131 -9.18 5.86 -8.83
C VAL A 131 -10.05 6.62 -9.82
N GLY A 132 -10.78 7.62 -9.35
CA GLY A 132 -11.61 8.47 -10.18
C GLY A 132 -10.79 9.34 -11.13
N ASP A 133 -11.43 9.84 -12.19
CA ASP A 133 -10.84 10.77 -13.16
C ASP A 133 -10.35 12.08 -12.50
N ASP A 134 -10.92 12.43 -11.35
CA ASP A 134 -10.54 13.60 -10.55
C ASP A 134 -9.36 13.33 -9.59
N GLY A 135 -8.83 12.11 -9.60
CA GLY A 135 -7.76 11.65 -8.73
C GLY A 135 -8.22 11.21 -7.33
N ALA A 136 -9.53 11.16 -7.05
CA ALA A 136 -10.06 10.64 -5.79
C ALA A 136 -10.01 9.11 -5.76
N TRP A 137 -9.61 8.54 -4.63
CA TRP A 137 -9.48 7.12 -4.41
C TRP A 137 -10.60 6.60 -3.54
N LYS A 138 -11.07 5.40 -3.85
CA LYS A 138 -12.09 4.71 -3.06
C LYS A 138 -11.66 3.28 -2.79
N LEU A 139 -11.70 2.89 -1.52
CA LEU A 139 -11.52 1.50 -1.13
C LEU A 139 -12.66 0.64 -1.69
N LYS A 140 -12.30 -0.38 -2.48
CA LYS A 140 -13.23 -1.34 -3.09
C LYS A 140 -13.28 -2.64 -2.29
N ARG A 141 -12.11 -3.14 -1.87
CA ARG A 141 -11.99 -4.37 -1.08
C ARG A 141 -10.73 -4.32 -0.22
N ALA A 142 -10.83 -4.84 0.99
CA ALA A 142 -9.68 -5.20 1.81
C ALA A 142 -9.86 -6.63 2.31
N ALA A 143 -8.78 -7.40 2.36
CA ALA A 143 -8.75 -8.73 2.92
C ALA A 143 -7.46 -8.93 3.72
N PHE A 144 -7.55 -9.74 4.77
CA PHE A 144 -6.46 -10.18 5.62
C PHE A 144 -6.41 -11.70 5.62
N CYS A 145 -5.21 -12.30 5.64
CA CYS A 145 -5.01 -13.75 5.50
C CYS A 145 -5.77 -14.34 4.30
N HIS A 146 -5.66 -13.71 3.14
CA HIS A 146 -6.29 -14.21 1.92
C HIS A 146 -5.37 -15.19 1.20
N TYR A 147 -5.94 -16.17 0.50
CA TYR A 147 -5.18 -17.16 -0.26
C TYR A 147 -5.60 -17.13 -1.72
N THR A 148 -4.62 -17.14 -2.62
CA THR A 148 -4.86 -17.24 -4.07
C THR A 148 -4.04 -18.38 -4.66
N PRO A 149 -4.41 -18.90 -5.83
CA PRO A 149 -3.51 -19.75 -6.59
C PRO A 149 -2.13 -19.10 -6.74
N ARG A 150 -1.09 -19.92 -6.92
CA ARG A 150 0.29 -19.46 -7.19
C ARG A 150 0.45 -18.90 -8.61
N ASN A 151 -0.39 -17.95 -8.94
CA ASN A 151 -0.43 -17.22 -10.19
C ASN A 151 -0.78 -15.76 -9.87
N MET A 152 0.17 -14.86 -10.08
CA MET A 152 -0.02 -13.43 -9.77
C MET A 152 -1.15 -12.81 -10.59
N GLU A 153 -1.43 -13.26 -11.81
CA GLU A 153 -2.57 -12.74 -12.57
C GLU A 153 -3.92 -13.14 -11.95
N SER A 154 -3.98 -14.23 -11.15
CA SER A 154 -5.22 -14.64 -10.48
C SER A 154 -5.58 -13.79 -9.27
N VAL A 155 -4.64 -12.99 -8.74
CA VAL A 155 -4.95 -12.03 -7.67
C VAL A 155 -5.55 -10.73 -8.22
N TRP A 156 -5.36 -10.43 -9.50
CA TRP A 156 -6.01 -9.31 -10.19
C TRP A 156 -7.47 -9.64 -10.51
#